data_AF-A0AAP4TYV9-F1
#
_entry.id   AF-A0AAP4TYV9-F1
#
_cell.length_a   1.000
_cell.length_b   1.000
_cell.length_c   1.000
_cell.angle_alpha   90.00
_cell.angle_beta   90.00
_cell.angle_gamma   90.00
#
_symmetry.space_group_name_H-M   'P 1'
#
loop_
_entity.id
_entity.type
_entity.pdbx_description
1 polymer ?
#
loop_
_entity_poly.entity_id
_entity_poly.type
_entity_poly.pdbx_seq_one_letter_code
_entity_poly.pdbx_strand_id
1 'polypeptide(L)'
;MALSQMQIIQSLGEAMAWFERELNWGVPPTELRHLCGRIGELYAALITNGQMATEVNQRGYDVVSGDGERISVKTTAMMSGGGHVAFNPRSLEEVERIIILRINTEEMQIEKLLDATVEEARSLMSQERAGKQSISLSRLAKTTKPRSELKAVREVMFASCLVRELENGSIEVERDDGQGMQAVSPAQPVLRELARQLNLPLVNGNGNPHNTRQLGSLVIREIAQESTG
;
A
#
# COMPACT_ATOMS: atom_id res chain seq x y z
N MET A 1 0.05 -4.73 -29.70
CA MET A 1 0.33 -3.28 -29.64
C MET A 1 0.47 -2.91 -28.19
N ALA A 2 1.52 -2.20 -27.81
CA ALA A 2 1.69 -1.77 -26.43
C ALA A 2 0.73 -0.61 -26.08
N LEU A 3 0.25 -0.58 -24.84
CA LEU A 3 -0.65 0.48 -24.37
C LEU A 3 0.09 1.81 -24.23
N SER A 4 -0.57 2.91 -24.57
CA SER A 4 -0.07 4.25 -24.24
C SER A 4 -0.19 4.53 -22.74
N GLN A 5 0.57 5.49 -22.22
CA GLN A 5 0.46 5.91 -20.82
C GLN A 5 -0.98 6.34 -20.44
N MET A 6 -1.67 7.03 -21.35
CA MET A 6 -3.07 7.41 -21.13
C MET A 6 -4.00 6.18 -21.03
N GLN A 7 -3.77 5.16 -21.84
CA GLN A 7 -4.53 3.91 -21.76
C GLN A 7 -4.24 3.15 -20.46
N ILE A 8 -2.98 3.12 -20.01
CA ILE A 8 -2.61 2.51 -18.72
C ILE A 8 -3.34 3.20 -17.56
N ILE A 9 -3.34 4.54 -17.54
CA ILE A 9 -4.04 5.34 -16.51
C ILE A 9 -5.55 5.02 -16.51
N GLN A 10 -6.19 5.01 -17.68
CA GLN A 10 -7.61 4.70 -17.81
C GLN A 10 -7.93 3.28 -17.34
N SER A 11 -7.17 2.29 -17.82
CA SER A 11 -7.35 0.88 -17.44
C SER A 11 -7.12 0.66 -15.94
N LEU A 12 -6.15 1.37 -15.33
CA LEU A 12 -5.93 1.31 -13.88
C LEU A 12 -7.14 1.87 -13.12
N GLY A 13 -7.66 3.02 -13.54
CA GLY A 13 -8.85 3.63 -12.94
C GLY A 13 -10.08 2.73 -13.03
N GLU A 14 -10.31 2.11 -14.19
CA GLU A 14 -11.39 1.15 -14.40
C GLU A 14 -11.24 -0.09 -13.52
N ALA A 15 -10.02 -0.65 -13.43
CA ALA A 15 -9.74 -1.83 -12.62
C ALA A 15 -9.93 -1.53 -11.12
N MET A 16 -9.49 -0.37 -10.64
CA MET A 16 -9.71 0.08 -9.26
C MET A 16 -11.20 0.27 -8.95
N ALA A 17 -11.96 0.89 -9.87
CA ALA A 17 -13.40 1.08 -9.70
C ALA A 17 -14.16 -0.24 -9.71
N TRP A 18 -13.73 -1.24 -10.50
CA TRP A 18 -14.33 -2.58 -10.47
C TRP A 18 -14.00 -3.30 -9.16
N PHE A 19 -12.75 -3.22 -8.71
CA PHE A 19 -12.31 -3.80 -7.44
C PHE A 19 -13.12 -3.24 -6.26
N GLU A 20 -13.36 -1.94 -6.22
CA GLU A 20 -14.20 -1.29 -5.21
C GLU A 20 -15.63 -1.84 -5.19
N ARG A 21 -16.25 -2.06 -6.37
CA ARG A 21 -17.61 -2.62 -6.47
C ARG A 21 -17.68 -4.04 -5.92
N GLU A 22 -16.72 -4.90 -6.27
CA GLU A 22 -16.66 -6.28 -5.78
C GLU A 22 -16.56 -6.30 -4.24
N LEU A 23 -15.73 -5.44 -3.66
CA LEU A 23 -15.63 -5.30 -2.20
C LEU A 23 -16.94 -4.80 -1.58
N ASN A 24 -17.62 -3.84 -2.22
CA ASN A 24 -18.92 -3.35 -1.77
C ASN A 24 -20.02 -4.42 -1.84
N TRP A 25 -19.90 -5.41 -2.72
CA TRP A 25 -20.76 -6.59 -2.75
C TRP A 25 -20.37 -7.66 -1.72
N GLY A 26 -19.33 -7.43 -0.93
CA GLY A 26 -18.88 -8.33 0.13
C GLY A 26 -17.93 -9.43 -0.35
N VAL A 27 -17.39 -9.35 -1.58
CA VAL A 27 -16.43 -10.33 -2.07
C VAL A 27 -15.11 -10.18 -1.33
N PRO A 28 -14.56 -11.24 -0.71
CA PRO A 28 -13.29 -11.16 -0.02
C PRO A 28 -12.14 -10.77 -0.98
N PRO A 29 -11.22 -9.86 -0.59
CA PRO A 29 -10.11 -9.46 -1.45
C PRO A 29 -9.21 -10.63 -1.90
N THR A 30 -9.17 -11.70 -1.11
CA THR A 30 -8.43 -12.93 -1.39
C THR A 30 -8.97 -13.74 -2.57
N GLU A 31 -10.20 -13.48 -3.01
CA GLU A 31 -10.83 -14.10 -4.18
C GLU A 31 -10.57 -13.29 -5.45
N LEU A 32 -10.23 -11.99 -5.32
CA LEU A 32 -9.98 -11.06 -6.42
C LEU A 32 -8.51 -11.06 -6.88
N ARG A 33 -7.79 -12.19 -6.73
CA ARG A 33 -6.33 -12.26 -6.95
C ARG A 33 -5.90 -11.82 -8.35
N HIS A 34 -6.66 -12.21 -9.37
CA HIS A 34 -6.36 -11.85 -10.75
C HIS A 34 -6.53 -10.34 -11.01
N LEU A 35 -7.58 -9.75 -10.44
CA LEU A 35 -7.83 -8.32 -10.52
C LEU A 35 -6.76 -7.52 -9.76
N CYS A 36 -6.41 -7.96 -8.55
CA CYS A 36 -5.29 -7.40 -7.78
C CYS A 36 -3.97 -7.47 -8.56
N GLY A 37 -3.68 -8.61 -9.20
CA GLY A 37 -2.51 -8.77 -10.07
C GLY A 37 -2.49 -7.73 -11.18
N ARG A 38 -3.59 -7.64 -11.94
CA ARG A 38 -3.74 -6.68 -13.05
C ARG A 38 -3.58 -5.23 -12.61
N ILE A 39 -4.19 -4.85 -11.48
CA ILE A 39 -4.06 -3.50 -10.90
C ILE A 39 -2.59 -3.19 -10.60
N GLY A 40 -1.88 -4.13 -9.98
CA GLY A 40 -0.48 -3.91 -9.65
C GLY A 40 0.42 -3.83 -10.88
N GLU A 41 0.19 -4.67 -11.90
CA GLU A 41 0.91 -4.60 -13.18
C GLU A 41 0.72 -3.24 -13.86
N LEU A 42 -0.53 -2.76 -13.93
CA LEU A 42 -0.87 -1.45 -14.49
C LEU A 42 -0.22 -0.31 -13.70
N TYR A 43 -0.26 -0.38 -12.37
CA TYR A 43 0.36 0.62 -11.51
C TYR A 43 1.88 0.62 -11.65
N ALA A 44 2.52 -0.55 -11.69
CA ALA A 44 3.96 -0.68 -11.90
C ALA A 44 4.39 -0.11 -13.26
N ALA A 45 3.64 -0.39 -14.32
CA ALA A 45 3.88 0.19 -15.64
C ALA A 45 3.76 1.72 -15.61
N LEU A 46 2.76 2.26 -14.91
CA LEU A 46 2.58 3.71 -14.75
C LEU A 46 3.77 4.38 -14.03
N ILE A 47 4.16 3.88 -12.85
CA ILE A 47 5.19 4.53 -12.03
C ILE A 47 6.61 4.39 -12.59
N THR A 48 6.83 3.42 -13.48
CA THR A 48 8.12 3.20 -14.15
C THR A 48 8.16 3.75 -15.56
N ASN A 49 7.13 4.52 -15.96
CA ASN A 49 6.94 5.01 -17.34
C ASN A 49 7.10 3.89 -18.38
N GLY A 50 6.73 2.67 -17.99
CA GLY A 50 6.95 1.43 -18.70
C GLY A 50 5.70 0.93 -19.40
N GLN A 51 5.77 -0.31 -19.84
CA GLN A 51 4.69 -1.01 -20.52
C GLN A 51 4.56 -2.42 -19.95
N MET A 52 3.34 -2.96 -20.02
CA MET A 52 3.11 -4.36 -19.71
C MET A 52 3.88 -5.25 -20.70
N ALA A 53 4.34 -6.41 -20.25
CA ALA A 53 5.02 -7.38 -21.11
C ALA A 53 4.16 -7.69 -22.35
N THR A 54 4.79 -7.72 -23.52
CA THR A 54 4.10 -7.82 -24.80
C THR A 54 3.56 -9.22 -25.10
N GLU A 55 4.10 -10.25 -24.44
CA GLU A 55 3.67 -11.63 -24.58
C GLU A 55 2.70 -12.05 -23.47
N VAL A 56 1.62 -12.72 -23.86
CA VAL A 56 0.67 -13.33 -22.93
C VAL A 56 1.36 -14.54 -22.27
N ASN A 57 1.48 -14.52 -20.94
CA ASN A 57 2.25 -15.48 -20.14
C ASN A 57 3.77 -15.36 -20.27
N GLN A 58 4.27 -14.13 -20.43
CA GLN A 58 5.70 -13.86 -20.30
C GLN A 58 6.26 -14.48 -19.02
N ARG A 59 7.37 -15.20 -19.16
CA ARG A 59 8.02 -15.85 -18.04
C ARG A 59 8.82 -14.81 -17.24
N GLY A 60 8.69 -14.85 -15.92
CA GLY A 60 9.54 -14.13 -14.98
C GLY A 60 9.14 -12.69 -14.67
N TYR A 61 8.81 -11.88 -15.68
CA TYR A 61 8.51 -10.46 -15.53
C TYR A 61 7.17 -10.08 -16.14
N ASP A 62 6.58 -9.01 -15.59
CA ASP A 62 5.22 -8.56 -15.91
C ASP A 62 5.23 -7.20 -16.62
N VAL A 63 6.25 -6.37 -16.36
CA VAL A 63 6.40 -5.00 -16.86
C VAL A 63 7.83 -4.80 -17.37
N VAL A 64 7.97 -3.99 -18.42
CA VAL A 64 9.26 -3.45 -18.87
C VAL A 64 9.25 -1.96 -18.62
N SER A 65 10.22 -1.42 -17.87
CA SER A 65 10.30 0.01 -17.56
C SER A 65 10.57 0.85 -18.82
N GLY A 66 10.43 2.18 -18.72
CA GLY A 66 10.83 3.10 -19.79
C GLY A 66 12.32 2.99 -20.17
N ASP A 67 13.15 2.53 -19.22
CA ASP A 67 14.59 2.30 -19.40
C ASP A 67 14.92 0.87 -19.85
N GLY A 68 13.91 0.02 -20.03
CA GLY A 68 14.06 -1.36 -20.51
C GLY A 68 14.25 -2.42 -19.43
N GLU A 69 14.16 -2.08 -18.14
CA GLU A 69 14.32 -3.04 -17.04
C GLU A 69 13.16 -4.05 -17.02
N ARG A 70 13.47 -5.34 -16.87
CA ARG A 70 12.44 -6.38 -16.64
C ARG A 70 12.01 -6.41 -15.19
N ILE A 71 10.74 -6.07 -14.94
CA ILE A 71 10.16 -5.93 -13.60
C ILE A 71 9.19 -7.08 -13.31
N SER A 72 9.41 -7.79 -12.20
CA SER A 72 8.40 -8.69 -11.62
C SER A 72 7.55 -7.94 -10.61
N VAL A 73 6.23 -8.05 -10.76
CA VAL A 73 5.24 -7.37 -9.92
C VAL A 73 4.51 -8.42 -9.07
N LYS A 74 4.43 -8.16 -7.77
CA LYS A 74 3.60 -8.95 -6.86
C LYS A 74 2.65 -8.04 -6.10
N THR A 75 1.36 -8.33 -6.22
CA THR A 75 0.32 -7.57 -5.54
C THR A 75 -0.36 -8.42 -4.48
N THR A 76 -0.59 -7.83 -3.31
CA THR A 76 -1.37 -8.44 -2.24
C THR A 76 -2.47 -7.50 -1.77
N ALA A 77 -3.63 -8.05 -1.42
CA ALA A 77 -4.68 -7.33 -0.69
C ALA A 77 -4.72 -7.75 0.80
N MET A 78 -3.74 -8.52 1.27
CA MET A 78 -3.66 -8.91 2.68
C MET A 78 -3.15 -7.75 3.53
N MET A 79 -3.98 -7.29 4.46
CA MET A 79 -3.65 -6.18 5.37
C MET A 79 -2.80 -6.60 6.57
N SER A 80 -2.87 -7.88 6.96
CA SER A 80 -2.13 -8.39 8.12
C SER A 80 -0.68 -8.73 7.79
N GLY A 81 0.23 -8.49 8.74
CA GLY A 81 1.66 -8.81 8.60
C GLY A 81 1.99 -10.31 8.58
N GLY A 82 0.99 -11.18 8.78
CA GLY A 82 1.13 -12.65 8.84
C GLY A 82 1.20 -13.35 7.48
N GLY A 83 1.17 -12.61 6.38
CA GLY A 83 1.28 -13.16 5.02
C GLY A 83 2.72 -13.28 4.51
N HIS A 84 2.85 -13.88 3.33
CA HIS A 84 4.10 -13.93 2.58
C HIS A 84 3.84 -13.77 1.08
N VAL A 85 4.80 -13.17 0.38
CA VAL A 85 4.82 -13.10 -1.07
C VAL A 85 5.80 -14.15 -1.57
N ALA A 86 5.30 -15.09 -2.39
CA ALA A 86 6.10 -16.18 -2.91
C ALA A 86 6.61 -15.87 -4.33
N PHE A 87 7.85 -16.28 -4.58
CA PHE A 87 8.56 -16.18 -5.84
C PHE A 87 9.01 -17.58 -6.27
N ASN A 88 9.04 -17.79 -7.58
CA ASN A 88 9.68 -18.96 -8.17
C ASN A 88 11.15 -18.60 -8.45
N PRO A 89 12.14 -19.23 -7.78
CA PRO A 89 13.54 -18.87 -7.96
C PRO A 89 14.02 -18.97 -9.41
N ARG A 90 13.46 -19.92 -10.17
CA ARG A 90 13.81 -20.16 -11.58
C ARG A 90 13.36 -19.06 -12.53
N SER A 91 12.40 -18.23 -12.11
CA SER A 91 11.91 -17.13 -12.93
C SER A 91 12.53 -15.80 -12.53
N LEU A 92 13.23 -15.74 -11.38
CA LEU A 92 13.92 -14.55 -10.91
C LEU A 92 15.20 -14.25 -11.68
N GLU A 93 15.75 -15.22 -12.43
CA GLU A 93 16.93 -15.02 -13.29
C GLU A 93 16.62 -14.14 -14.50
N GLU A 94 15.34 -14.04 -14.88
CA GLU A 94 14.88 -13.23 -16.01
C GLU A 94 14.44 -11.82 -15.57
N VAL A 95 14.61 -11.48 -14.30
CA VAL A 95 14.10 -10.25 -13.67
C VAL A 95 15.28 -9.39 -13.21
N GLU A 96 15.16 -8.08 -13.34
CA GLU A 96 16.17 -7.11 -12.89
C GLU A 96 15.68 -6.33 -11.66
N ARG A 97 14.36 -6.10 -11.57
CA ARG A 97 13.73 -5.33 -10.50
C ARG A 97 12.47 -6.01 -9.97
N ILE A 98 12.25 -5.95 -8.67
CA ILE A 98 11.05 -6.49 -8.01
C ILE A 98 10.27 -5.35 -7.38
N ILE A 99 9.00 -5.25 -7.76
CA ILE A 99 8.05 -4.34 -7.13
C ILE A 99 6.98 -5.16 -6.41
N ILE A 100 6.84 -4.93 -5.10
CA ILE A 100 5.77 -5.54 -4.30
C ILE A 100 4.81 -4.45 -3.87
N LEU A 101 3.53 -4.64 -4.19
CA LEU A 101 2.46 -3.69 -3.95
C LEU A 101 1.42 -4.28 -3.00
N ARG A 102 0.80 -3.41 -2.21
CA ARG A 102 -0.36 -3.73 -1.39
C ARG A 102 -1.54 -2.86 -1.81
N ILE A 103 -2.68 -3.47 -2.08
CA ILE A 103 -3.93 -2.72 -2.27
C ILE A 103 -4.59 -2.62 -0.90
N ASN A 104 -4.54 -1.44 -0.30
CA ASN A 104 -5.24 -1.12 0.94
C ASN A 104 -6.74 -1.00 0.64
N THR A 105 -7.50 -1.99 1.08
CA THR A 105 -8.94 -2.10 0.82
C THR A 105 -9.78 -1.16 1.68
N GLU A 106 -9.19 -0.57 2.73
CA GLU A 106 -9.89 0.43 3.56
C GLU A 106 -9.76 1.83 2.94
N GLU A 107 -8.56 2.19 2.48
CA GLU A 107 -8.28 3.49 1.86
C GLU A 107 -8.54 3.53 0.36
N MET A 108 -8.73 2.37 -0.27
CA MET A 108 -8.76 2.19 -1.72
C MET A 108 -7.51 2.78 -2.40
N GLN A 109 -6.34 2.47 -1.84
CA GLN A 109 -5.03 2.98 -2.28
C GLN A 109 -4.04 1.86 -2.56
N ILE A 110 -3.08 2.12 -3.45
CA ILE A 110 -1.99 1.21 -3.76
C ILE A 110 -0.75 1.69 -3.01
N GLU A 111 -0.22 0.84 -2.15
CA GLU A 111 0.96 1.09 -1.33
C GLU A 111 2.15 0.29 -1.87
N LYS A 112 3.31 0.93 -1.97
CA LYS A 112 4.55 0.28 -2.41
C LYS A 112 5.26 -0.32 -1.20
N LEU A 113 5.28 -1.65 -1.11
CA LEU A 113 5.93 -2.39 -0.02
C LEU A 113 7.40 -2.66 -0.29
N LEU A 114 7.76 -2.89 -1.56
CA LEU A 114 9.14 -3.07 -2.02
C LEU A 114 9.28 -2.50 -3.42
N ASP A 115 10.42 -1.88 -3.66
CA ASP A 115 10.87 -1.44 -4.98
C ASP A 115 12.39 -1.45 -4.96
N ALA A 116 12.97 -2.54 -5.46
CA ALA A 116 14.36 -2.88 -5.24
C ALA A 116 14.90 -3.76 -6.37
N THR A 117 16.23 -3.87 -6.50
CA THR A 117 16.83 -4.82 -7.43
C THR A 117 16.55 -6.26 -7.00
N VAL A 118 16.74 -7.22 -7.90
CA VAL A 118 16.60 -8.64 -7.56
C VAL A 118 17.58 -9.06 -6.46
N GLU A 119 18.81 -8.55 -6.45
CA GLU A 119 19.82 -8.84 -5.43
C GLU A 119 19.37 -8.37 -4.04
N GLU A 120 18.88 -7.13 -3.96
CA GLU A 120 18.34 -6.56 -2.73
C GLU A 120 17.12 -7.36 -2.25
N ALA A 121 16.20 -7.70 -3.14
CA ALA A 121 15.03 -8.50 -2.82
C ALA A 121 15.40 -9.91 -2.35
N ARG A 122 16.41 -10.54 -2.96
CA ARG A 122 16.92 -11.86 -2.55
C ARG A 122 17.46 -11.85 -1.13
N SER A 123 18.07 -10.75 -0.67
CA SER A 123 18.53 -10.62 0.73
C SER A 123 17.39 -10.69 1.76
N LEU A 124 16.16 -10.32 1.34
CA LEU A 124 14.97 -10.35 2.19
C LEU A 124 14.22 -11.69 2.13
N MET A 125 14.50 -12.51 1.11
CA MET A 125 13.87 -13.80 0.88
C MET A 125 14.29 -14.84 1.92
N SER A 126 13.36 -15.72 2.27
CA SER A 126 13.65 -16.93 3.01
C SER A 126 14.43 -17.94 2.17
N GLN A 127 15.04 -18.92 2.85
CA GLN A 127 15.59 -20.09 2.17
C GLN A 127 14.51 -20.80 1.36
N GLU A 128 14.90 -21.36 0.22
CA GLU A 128 13.99 -22.08 -0.66
C GLU A 128 13.33 -23.25 0.08
N ARG A 129 12.01 -23.30 0.04
CA ARG A 129 11.21 -24.41 0.55
C ARG A 129 10.20 -24.81 -0.51
N ALA A 130 10.20 -26.09 -0.87
CA ALA A 130 9.29 -26.66 -1.87
C ALA A 130 9.30 -25.92 -3.23
N GLY A 131 10.48 -25.54 -3.73
CA GLY A 131 10.61 -24.88 -5.03
C GLY A 131 10.21 -23.40 -5.04
N LYS A 132 9.99 -22.79 -3.86
CA LYS A 132 9.60 -21.39 -3.72
C LYS A 132 10.45 -20.68 -2.68
N GLN A 133 10.75 -19.42 -2.95
CA GLN A 133 11.28 -18.48 -1.98
C GLN A 133 10.18 -17.49 -1.60
N SER A 134 10.19 -16.99 -0.37
CA SER A 134 9.16 -16.05 0.07
C SER A 134 9.72 -14.92 0.90
N ILE A 135 9.10 -13.75 0.77
CA ILE A 135 9.35 -12.58 1.63
C ILE A 135 8.14 -12.44 2.54
N SER A 136 8.37 -12.38 3.86
CA SER A 136 7.27 -12.15 4.82
C SER A 136 6.81 -10.70 4.75
N LEU A 137 5.49 -10.47 4.83
CA LEU A 137 4.95 -9.10 4.80
C LEU A 137 5.47 -8.25 5.97
N SER A 138 5.74 -8.87 7.12
CA SER A 138 6.37 -8.22 8.28
C SER A 138 7.76 -7.63 7.99
N ARG A 139 8.54 -8.22 7.08
CA ARG A 139 9.85 -7.67 6.68
C ARG A 139 9.67 -6.47 5.75
N LEU A 140 8.67 -6.51 4.89
CA LEU A 140 8.34 -5.43 3.96
C LEU A 140 7.75 -4.20 4.65
N ALA A 141 6.98 -4.42 5.72
CA ALA A 141 6.43 -3.34 6.55
C ALA A 141 7.52 -2.56 7.31
N LYS A 142 8.70 -3.17 7.54
CA LYS A 142 9.84 -2.52 8.21
C LYS A 142 10.74 -1.75 7.24
N THR A 143 10.73 -2.06 5.95
CA THR A 143 11.63 -1.47 4.94
C THR A 143 11.10 -0.20 4.29
N THR A 144 9.92 0.30 4.68
CA THR A 144 9.31 1.50 4.10
C THR A 144 9.20 2.63 5.10
N LYS A 145 10.35 3.28 5.37
CA LYS A 145 10.38 4.75 5.51
C LYS A 145 11.73 5.26 4.98
N PRO A 146 11.86 5.58 3.68
CA PRO A 146 12.31 6.94 3.41
C PRO A 146 11.24 7.82 4.04
N ARG A 147 11.57 8.39 5.20
CA ARG A 147 10.79 9.41 5.89
C ARG A 147 10.39 10.41 4.80
N SER A 148 9.11 10.43 4.45
CA SER A 148 8.61 11.34 3.44
C SER A 148 9.11 12.75 3.79
N GLU A 149 9.87 13.39 2.89
CA GLU A 149 10.32 14.78 3.06
C GLU A 149 9.15 15.77 3.15
N LEU A 150 7.92 15.30 2.92
CA LEU A 150 6.70 16.09 3.11
C LEU A 150 6.63 16.58 4.55
N LYS A 151 6.52 17.91 4.70
CA LYS A 151 6.39 18.54 6.00
C LYS A 151 5.00 18.23 6.58
N ALA A 152 4.94 18.13 7.90
CA ALA A 152 3.67 18.12 8.61
C ALA A 152 3.07 19.53 8.56
N VAL A 153 1.85 19.65 8.05
CA VAL A 153 1.08 20.91 8.04
C VAL A 153 0.34 21.08 9.35
N ARG A 154 -0.14 19.97 9.93
CA ARG A 154 -0.79 19.93 11.24
C ARG A 154 -0.29 18.74 12.04
N GLU A 155 -0.07 18.94 13.32
CA GLU A 155 0.40 17.92 14.26
C GLU A 155 -0.33 18.10 15.59
N VAL A 156 -0.83 17.00 16.14
CA VAL A 156 -1.43 16.97 17.49
C VAL A 156 -0.95 15.75 18.25
N MET A 157 -0.74 15.93 19.56
CA MET A 157 -0.46 14.85 20.50
C MET A 157 -1.73 14.58 21.31
N PHE A 158 -2.17 13.33 21.38
CA PHE A 158 -3.28 12.93 22.24
C PHE A 158 -3.02 11.56 22.86
N ALA A 159 -3.17 11.48 24.17
CA ALA A 159 -2.72 10.35 24.98
C ALA A 159 -1.25 10.00 24.68
N SER A 160 -0.96 8.79 24.22
CA SER A 160 0.37 8.33 23.79
C SER A 160 0.55 8.29 22.28
N CYS A 161 -0.31 8.99 21.52
CA CYS A 161 -0.30 8.98 20.06
C CYS A 161 -0.04 10.38 19.50
N LEU A 162 0.88 10.46 18.55
CA LEU A 162 1.15 11.64 17.74
C LEU A 162 0.48 11.45 16.37
N VAL A 163 -0.38 12.37 15.98
CA VAL A 163 -1.08 12.35 14.70
C VAL A 163 -0.63 13.54 13.86
N ARG A 164 -0.13 13.28 12.65
CA ARG A 164 0.34 14.29 11.70
C ARG A 164 -0.45 14.23 10.41
N GLU A 165 -0.79 15.40 9.88
CA GLU A 165 -1.26 15.56 8.51
C GLU A 165 -0.14 16.18 7.67
N LEU A 166 0.23 15.48 6.59
CA LEU A 166 1.26 15.91 5.65
C LEU A 166 0.69 16.83 4.57
N GLU A 167 1.56 17.52 3.84
CA GLU A 167 1.18 18.45 2.75
C GLU A 167 0.28 17.84 1.67
N ASN A 168 0.33 16.52 1.45
CA ASN A 168 -0.53 15.81 0.50
C ASN A 168 -1.84 15.29 1.10
N GLY A 169 -2.16 15.66 2.35
CA GLY A 169 -3.35 15.22 3.09
C GLY A 169 -3.27 13.79 3.64
N SER A 170 -2.11 13.12 3.53
CA SER A 170 -1.90 11.83 4.17
C SER A 170 -1.73 12.00 5.68
N ILE A 171 -2.21 11.00 6.44
CA ILE A 171 -2.15 11.00 7.90
C ILE A 171 -1.12 9.97 8.36
N GLU A 172 -0.15 10.43 9.14
CA GLU A 172 0.76 9.55 9.87
C GLU A 172 0.37 9.50 11.34
N VAL A 173 0.43 8.31 11.92
CA VAL A 173 0.23 8.10 13.35
C VAL A 173 1.49 7.48 13.90
N GLU A 174 1.99 8.02 15.01
CA GLU A 174 3.02 7.41 15.81
C GLU A 174 2.48 7.16 17.22
N ARG A 175 2.95 6.10 17.88
CA ARG A 175 2.57 5.74 19.24
C ARG A 175 3.81 5.52 20.08
N ASP A 176 3.78 6.05 21.30
CA ASP A 176 4.81 5.80 22.30
C ASP A 176 4.62 4.41 22.90
N ASP A 177 5.63 3.55 22.77
CA ASP A 177 5.69 2.20 23.34
C ASP A 177 6.57 2.11 24.58
N GLY A 178 7.03 3.24 25.12
CA GLY A 178 7.94 3.35 26.26
C GLY A 178 9.42 3.26 25.89
N GLN A 179 9.76 2.95 24.63
CA GLN A 179 11.13 3.02 24.08
C GLN A 179 11.29 4.17 23.09
N GLY A 180 10.22 4.89 22.81
CA GLY A 180 10.17 6.05 21.93
C GLY A 180 8.92 6.03 21.05
N MET A 181 8.82 7.05 20.21
CA MET A 181 7.68 7.22 19.31
C MET A 181 7.86 6.32 18.06
N GLN A 182 6.99 5.33 17.89
CA GLN A 182 7.04 4.37 16.78
C GLN A 182 5.91 4.64 15.77
N ALA A 183 6.24 4.66 14.48
CA ALA A 183 5.24 4.81 13.44
C ALA A 183 4.29 3.61 13.40
N VAL A 184 2.98 3.89 13.34
CA VAL A 184 1.93 2.87 13.30
C VAL A 184 1.36 2.79 11.88
N SER A 185 1.44 1.60 11.29
CA SER A 185 0.80 1.26 10.02
C SER A 185 0.13 -0.10 10.13
N PRO A 186 -1.18 -0.24 9.79
CA PRO A 186 -2.07 0.82 9.29
C PRO A 186 -2.48 1.83 10.39
N ALA A 187 -2.67 3.10 10.00
CA ALA A 187 -3.05 4.17 10.93
C ALA A 187 -4.53 4.12 11.33
N GLN A 188 -5.41 3.61 10.47
CA GLN A 188 -6.86 3.62 10.66
C GLN A 188 -7.36 3.00 11.98
N PRO A 189 -6.87 1.83 12.44
CA PRO A 189 -7.33 1.26 13.71
C PRO A 189 -7.05 2.17 14.91
N VAL A 190 -5.91 2.86 14.91
CA VAL A 190 -5.56 3.81 15.97
C VAL A 190 -6.43 5.06 15.88
N LEU A 191 -6.65 5.59 14.68
CA LEU A 191 -7.54 6.74 14.50
C LEU A 191 -8.99 6.43 14.93
N ARG A 192 -9.48 5.20 14.70
CA ARG A 192 -10.80 4.77 15.19
C ARG A 192 -10.87 4.71 16.72
N GLU A 193 -9.78 4.30 17.37
CA GLU A 193 -9.69 4.31 18.83
C GLU A 193 -9.69 5.75 19.37
N LEU A 194 -8.88 6.64 18.80
CA LEU A 194 -8.86 8.06 19.16
C LEU A 194 -10.22 8.72 18.95
N ALA A 195 -10.88 8.44 17.81
CA ALA A 195 -12.20 8.96 17.52
C ALA A 195 -13.25 8.50 18.54
N ARG A 196 -13.19 7.25 19.03
CA ARG A 196 -14.08 6.79 20.11
C ARG A 196 -13.83 7.53 21.42
N GLN A 197 -12.58 7.76 21.77
CA GLN A 197 -12.22 8.49 22.99
C GLN A 197 -12.69 9.94 22.94
N LEU A 198 -12.63 10.56 21.76
CA LEU A 198 -13.09 11.93 21.49
C LEU A 198 -14.60 12.01 21.16
N ASN A 199 -15.35 10.91 21.24
CA ASN A 199 -16.77 10.82 20.85
C ASN A 199 -17.09 11.33 19.42
N LEU A 200 -16.15 11.13 18.49
CA LEU A 200 -16.29 11.53 17.09
C LEU A 200 -17.02 10.46 16.26
N PRO A 201 -17.83 10.86 15.26
CA PRO A 201 -18.50 9.92 14.37
C PRO A 201 -17.49 9.12 13.54
N LEU A 202 -17.75 7.82 13.38
CA LEU A 202 -16.93 6.90 12.55
C LEU A 202 -17.43 6.78 11.10
N VAL A 203 -18.57 7.38 10.80
CA VAL A 203 -19.23 7.38 9.49
C VAL A 203 -19.48 8.81 9.05
N ASN A 204 -19.42 9.05 7.73
CA ASN A 204 -19.73 10.34 7.14
C ASN A 204 -21.25 10.55 6.99
N GLY A 205 -21.65 11.74 6.53
CA GLY A 205 -23.06 12.11 6.35
C GLY A 205 -23.84 11.24 5.33
N ASN A 206 -23.14 10.45 4.51
CA ASN A 206 -23.75 9.51 3.56
C ASN A 206 -23.85 8.08 4.13
N GLY A 207 -23.44 7.85 5.39
CA GLY A 207 -23.46 6.55 6.05
C GLY A 207 -22.25 5.66 5.76
N ASN A 208 -21.28 6.12 4.96
CA ASN A 208 -20.06 5.36 4.68
C ASN A 208 -19.02 5.56 5.79
N PRO A 209 -18.25 4.52 6.18
CA PRO A 209 -17.16 4.68 7.14
C PRO A 209 -16.15 5.74 6.71
N HIS A 210 -15.65 6.53 7.66
CA HIS A 210 -14.52 7.42 7.39
C HIS A 210 -13.27 6.62 7.04
N ASN A 211 -12.56 7.08 6.02
CA ASN A 211 -11.20 6.65 5.70
C ASN A 211 -10.17 7.36 6.60
N THR A 212 -8.92 6.92 6.57
CA THR A 212 -7.81 7.39 7.40
C THR A 212 -7.64 8.90 7.26
N ARG A 213 -7.74 9.45 6.05
CA ARG A 213 -7.60 10.90 5.81
C ARG A 213 -8.71 11.70 6.46
N GLN A 214 -9.97 11.30 6.23
CA GLN A 214 -11.14 11.96 6.78
C GLN A 214 -11.15 11.88 8.32
N LEU A 215 -10.91 10.69 8.86
CA LEU A 215 -10.92 10.46 10.30
C LEU A 215 -9.74 11.15 10.99
N GLY A 216 -8.55 11.10 10.39
CA GLY A 216 -7.36 11.78 10.91
C GLY A 216 -7.52 13.30 10.92
N SER A 217 -8.07 13.88 9.86
CA SER A 217 -8.38 15.32 9.81
C SER A 217 -9.39 15.73 10.87
N LEU A 218 -10.40 14.88 11.13
CA LEU A 218 -11.42 15.10 12.15
C LEU A 218 -10.81 15.08 13.56
N VAL A 219 -9.99 14.06 13.85
CA VAL A 219 -9.27 13.91 15.12
C VAL A 219 -8.32 15.10 15.37
N ILE A 220 -7.53 15.49 14.37
CA ILE A 220 -6.61 16.64 14.46
C ILE A 220 -7.37 17.91 14.81
N ARG A 221 -8.51 18.15 14.14
CA ARG A 221 -9.32 19.34 14.36
C ARG A 221 -9.88 19.40 15.78
N GLU A 222 -10.40 18.28 16.29
CA GLU A 222 -10.99 18.22 17.63
C GLU A 222 -9.95 18.50 18.72
N ILE A 223 -8.79 17.82 18.65
CA ILE A 223 -7.71 18.00 19.64
C ILE A 223 -7.15 19.43 19.61
N ALA A 224 -7.01 20.01 18.42
CA ALA A 224 -6.55 21.40 18.28
C ALA A 224 -7.54 22.40 18.88
N GLN A 225 -8.84 22.11 18.83
CA GLN A 225 -9.88 22.94 19.45
C GLN A 225 -9.86 22.82 20.99
N GLU A 226 -9.75 21.60 21.54
CA GLU A 226 -9.65 21.38 22.98
C GLU A 226 -8.38 21.99 23.60
N SER A 227 -7.29 22.08 22.84
CA SER A 227 -6.03 22.68 23.31
C SER A 227 -6.05 24.22 23.38
N THR A 228 -7.08 24.85 22.81
CA THR A 228 -7.21 26.32 22.72
C THR A 228 -8.29 26.88 23.67
N GLY A 229 -9.02 26.02 24.40
CA GLY A 229 -10.04 26.38 25.39
C GLY A 229 -9.56 26.23 26.82
#